data_AF-A0A0B1SRN6-F1
#
_entry.id   AF-A0A0B1SRN6-F1
#
_cell.length_a   1.000
_cell.length_b   1.000
_cell.length_c   1.000
_cell.angle_alpha   90.00
_cell.angle_beta   90.00
_cell.angle_gamma   90.00
#
_symmetry.space_group_name_H-M   'P 1'
#
loop_
_entity.id
_entity.type
_entity.pdbx_description
1 polymer ?
#
loop_
_entity_poly.entity_id
_entity_poly.type
_entity_poly.pdbx_seq_one_letter_code
_entity_poly.pdbx_strand_id
1 'polypeptide(L)' 'MSFDLLQAIVIPPNIFIVHRYFNLIYQFWLHANAVPYLGVVEYFFNTPSSHRVHHGRNPYCIDRNYGGTLIIWDSITLA' A
#
# COMPACT_ATOMS: atom_id res chain seq x y z
N MET A 1 7.29 -9.66 11.36
CA MET A 1 7.19 -10.47 12.59
C MET A 1 8.02 -9.88 13.72
N SER A 2 9.27 -9.45 13.49
CA SER A 2 10.12 -8.80 14.51
C SER A 2 9.66 -7.38 14.93
N PHE A 3 9.19 -6.55 14.00
CA PHE A 3 8.69 -5.19 14.31
C PHE A 3 7.38 -5.15 15.11
N ASP A 4 6.61 -6.23 15.09
CA ASP A 4 5.31 -6.30 15.76
C ASP A 4 5.47 -6.43 17.29
N LEU A 5 6.56 -7.06 17.75
CA LEU A 5 6.86 -7.23 19.17
C LEU A 5 7.12 -5.90 19.87
N LEU A 6 7.76 -4.95 19.20
CA LEU A 6 8.03 -3.62 19.76
C LEU A 6 6.74 -2.84 19.96
N GLN A 7 5.77 -2.98 19.06
CA GLN A 7 4.49 -2.29 19.13
C GLN A 7 3.63 -2.80 20.29
N ALA A 8 3.74 -4.09 20.66
CA ALA A 8 2.98 -4.69 21.75
C ALA A 8 3.28 -4.10 23.14
N ILE A 9 4.41 -3.40 23.30
CA ILE A 9 4.80 -2.74 24.56
C ILE A 9 4.01 -1.43 24.77
N VAL A 10 3.62 -0.76 23.68
CA VAL A 10 3.06 0.61 23.72
C VAL A 10 1.61 0.65 23.23
N ILE A 11 1.22 -0.24 22.31
CA ILE A 11 -0.11 -0.24 21.70
C ILE A 11 -1.00 -1.30 22.38
N PRO A 12 -2.18 -0.91 22.90
CA PRO A 12 -3.15 -1.84 23.44
C PRO A 12 -3.47 -2.98 22.46
N PRO A 13 -3.53 -4.26 22.90
CA PRO A 13 -3.66 -5.41 22.00
C PRO A 13 -4.85 -5.33 21.04
N ASN A 14 -5.99 -4.81 21.50
CA ASN A 14 -7.18 -4.64 20.68
C ASN A 14 -6.96 -3.65 19.52
N ILE A 15 -6.26 -2.54 19.76
CA ILE A 15 -5.97 -1.53 18.72
C ILE A 15 -5.00 -2.12 17.70
N PHE A 16 -3.96 -2.81 18.16
CA PHE A 16 -2.97 -3.45 17.29
C PHE A 16 -3.63 -4.46 16.35
N ILE A 17 -4.45 -5.37 16.90
CA ILE A 17 -5.14 -6.41 16.14
C ILE A 17 -6.04 -5.77 15.06
N VAL A 18 -6.84 -4.78 15.43
CA VAL A 18 -7.75 -4.09 14.49
C VAL A 18 -6.97 -3.46 13.33
N HIS A 19 -5.93 -2.68 13.61
CA HIS A 19 -5.14 -2.04 12.57
C HIS A 19 -4.43 -3.05 11.67
N ARG A 20 -3.94 -4.16 12.24
CA ARG A 20 -3.28 -5.21 11.48
C ARG A 20 -4.23 -5.89 10.50
N TYR A 21 -5.46 -6.19 10.91
CA TYR A 21 -6.44 -6.78 10.00
C TYR A 21 -6.93 -5.80 8.94
N PHE A 22 -7.13 -4.51 9.28
CA PHE A 22 -7.45 -3.50 8.28
C PHE A 22 -6.34 -3.35 7.25
N ASN A 23 -5.08 -3.29 7.70
CA ASN A 23 -3.94 -3.24 6.80
C ASN A 23 -3.88 -4.51 5.93
N LEU A 24 -4.09 -5.69 6.50
CA LEU A 24 -4.08 -6.94 5.75
C LEU A 24 -5.17 -6.98 4.67
N ILE A 25 -6.39 -6.56 4.99
CA ILE A 25 -7.50 -6.48 4.04
C ILE A 25 -7.15 -5.51 2.90
N TYR A 26 -6.61 -4.34 3.24
CA TYR A 26 -6.19 -3.35 2.26
C TYR A 26 -5.09 -3.89 1.34
N GLN A 27 -4.03 -4.46 1.93
CA GLN A 27 -2.91 -5.07 1.18
C GLN A 27 -3.39 -6.22 0.28
N PHE A 28 -4.34 -7.03 0.75
CA PHE A 28 -4.93 -8.08 -0.08
C PHE A 28 -5.71 -7.49 -1.26
N TRP A 29 -6.51 -6.45 -1.02
CA TRP A 29 -7.26 -5.75 -2.07
C TRP A 29 -6.34 -5.16 -3.15
N LEU A 30 -5.17 -4.62 -2.80
CA LEU A 30 -4.18 -4.11 -3.77
C LEU A 30 -3.73 -5.14 -4.81
N HIS A 31 -3.86 -6.43 -4.53
CA HIS A 31 -3.47 -7.49 -5.47
C HIS A 31 -4.65 -7.99 -6.32
N ALA A 32 -5.81 -7.33 -6.26
CA ALA A 32 -6.97 -7.70 -7.05
C ALA A 32 -6.79 -7.35 -8.54
N ASN A 33 -6.76 -8.36 -9.40
CA ASN A 33 -6.57 -8.18 -10.84
C ASN A 33 -7.80 -7.60 -11.58
N ALA A 34 -9.00 -7.80 -11.03
CA ALA A 34 -10.25 -7.40 -11.69
C ALA A 34 -10.58 -5.89 -11.56
N VAL A 35 -9.80 -5.14 -10.77
CA VAL A 35 -10.07 -3.72 -10.52
C VAL A 35 -9.44 -2.87 -11.63
N PRO A 36 -10.26 -2.08 -12.37
CA PRO A 36 -9.76 -1.19 -13.41
C PRO A 36 -9.06 0.03 -12.80
N TYR A 37 -8.55 0.91 -13.66
CA TYR A 37 -8.05 2.22 -13.24
C TYR A 37 -9.19 3.05 -12.61
N LEU A 38 -8.96 3.60 -11.42
CA LEU A 38 -9.97 4.29 -10.61
C LEU A 38 -9.98 5.82 -10.76
N GLY A 39 -9.25 6.38 -11.73
CA GLY A 39 -9.26 7.81 -12.00
C GLY A 39 -8.63 8.62 -10.86
N VAL A 40 -9.36 9.61 -10.35
CA VAL A 40 -8.83 10.60 -9.38
C VAL A 40 -8.29 9.95 -8.10
N VAL A 41 -8.82 8.79 -7.70
CA VAL A 41 -8.40 8.05 -6.50
C VAL A 41 -6.92 7.66 -6.57
N GLU A 42 -6.43 7.37 -7.78
CA GLU A 42 -5.08 6.88 -8.08
C GLU A 42 -3.98 7.93 -7.83
N TYR A 43 -4.35 9.20 -7.63
CA TYR A 43 -3.39 10.25 -7.27
C TYR A 43 -3.14 10.33 -5.77
N PHE A 44 -4.02 9.76 -4.95
CA PHE A 44 -3.97 9.88 -3.50
C PHE A 44 -3.69 8.53 -2.83
N PHE A 45 -4.36 7.47 -3.28
CA PHE A 45 -4.29 6.14 -2.71
C PHE A 45 -3.58 5.17 -3.64
N ASN A 46 -2.84 4.23 -3.06
CA ASN A 46 -2.39 3.05 -3.79
C ASN A 46 -3.62 2.18 -4.06
N THR A 47 -3.92 1.94 -5.34
CA THR A 47 -5.00 1.07 -5.77
C THR A 47 -4.43 -0.20 -6.40
N PRO A 48 -5.26 -1.19 -6.77
CA PRO A 48 -4.76 -2.36 -7.46
C PRO A 48 -4.13 -2.03 -8.82
N SER A 49 -4.51 -0.92 -9.47
CA SER A 49 -3.94 -0.54 -10.75
C SER A 49 -2.53 0.05 -10.60
N SER A 50 -2.35 0.97 -9.65
CA SER A 50 -1.04 1.56 -9.32
C SER A 50 -0.09 0.53 -8.71
N HIS A 51 -0.59 -0.37 -7.87
CA HIS A 51 0.21 -1.44 -7.23
C HIS A 51 0.77 -2.44 -8.24
N ARG A 52 0.06 -2.70 -9.36
CA ARG A 52 0.60 -3.52 -10.44
C ARG A 52 1.84 -2.91 -11.08
N VAL A 53 1.93 -1.58 -11.14
CA VAL A 53 3.13 -0.89 -11.66
C VAL A 53 4.32 -1.14 -10.74
N HIS A 54 4.12 -1.12 -9.42
CA HIS A 54 5.17 -1.44 -8.44
C HIS A 54 5.77 -2.84 -8.64
N HIS A 55 4.94 -3.84 -8.97
CA HIS A 55 5.40 -5.19 -9.30
C HIS A 55 5.82 -5.38 -10.77
N GLY A 56 5.64 -4.36 -11.59
CA GLY A 56 5.95 -4.39 -13.00
C GLY A 56 7.46 -4.39 -13.25
N ARG A 57 7.87 -5.01 -14.36
CA ARG A 57 9.28 -5.09 -14.79
C ARG A 57 9.59 -4.28 -16.05
N ASN A 58 8.59 -3.61 -16.62
CA ASN A 58 8.78 -2.78 -17.81
C ASN A 58 9.56 -1.51 -17.42
N PRO A 59 10.29 -0.86 -18.34
CA PRO A 59 11.06 0.34 -18.00
C PRO A 59 10.27 1.46 -17.30
N TYR A 60 8.98 1.63 -17.61
CA TYR A 60 8.12 2.62 -16.96
C TYR A 60 7.69 2.26 -15.53
N CYS A 61 7.90 1.01 -15.10
CA CYS A 61 7.55 0.49 -13.79
C CYS A 61 8.69 0.59 -12.78
N ILE A 62 9.92 0.73 -13.26
CA ILE A 62 11.12 0.70 -12.41
C ILE A 62 11.09 1.93 -11.49
N ASP A 63 11.43 1.68 -10.23
CA ASP A 63 11.51 2.69 -9.18
C ASP A 63 10.23 3.53 -9.01
N ARG A 64 9.05 2.89 -9.09
CA ARG A 64 7.74 3.55 -9.00
C ARG A 64 6.80 2.88 -7.98
N ASN A 65 5.91 3.70 -7.41
CA ASN A 65 4.72 3.32 -6.64
C ASN A 65 5.00 2.49 -5.37
N TYR A 66 5.96 2.91 -4.56
CA TYR A 66 6.35 2.21 -3.32
C TYR A 66 5.40 2.45 -2.13
N GLY A 67 4.53 3.45 -2.18
CA GLY A 67 3.57 3.74 -1.12
C GLY A 67 2.57 2.61 -0.88
N GLY A 68 2.53 2.05 0.34
CA GLY A 68 1.63 0.93 0.70
C GLY A 68 0.15 1.29 0.93
N THR A 69 -0.18 2.58 1.08
CA THR A 69 -1.57 3.05 1.23
C THR A 69 -1.78 4.38 0.53
N LEU A 70 -0.90 5.35 0.79
CA LEU A 70 -0.91 6.65 0.12
C LEU A 70 0.16 6.66 -0.96
N ILE A 71 -0.22 6.99 -2.19
CA ILE A 71 0.69 7.08 -3.35
C ILE A 71 1.13 8.50 -3.65
N ILE A 72 0.54 9.49 -2.98
CA ILE A 72 0.93 10.89 -3.08
C ILE A 72 2.43 11.09 -2.76
N TRP A 73 3.00 10.23 -1.91
CA TRP A 73 4.40 10.28 -1.56
C TRP A 73 5.30 9.99 -2.75
N ASP A 74 4.97 8.99 -3.58
CA ASP A 74 5.68 8.73 -4.83
C ASP A 74 5.60 9.91 -5.79
N SER A 75 4.46 10.61 -5.84
CA SER A 75 4.32 11.78 -6.71
C SER A 75 5.20 12.96 -6.32
N ILE A 76 5.58 13.07 -5.03
CA ILE A 76 6.44 14.16 -4.55
C ILE A 76 7.91 13.76 -4.41
N THR A 77 8.24 12.46 -4.37
CA THR A 77 9.62 11.95 -4.29
C THR A 77 10.21 11.58 -5.65
N LEU A 78 9.37 11.34 -6.67
CA LEU A 78 9.80 11.17 -8.05
C LEU A 78 10.04 12.55 -8.70
N ALA A 79 11.25 13.08 -8.48
CA ALA A 79 11.88 14.09 -9.34
C ALA A 79 12.87 13.40 -10.29
#